data_AF-A0A6H5JZS3-F1
#
_entry.id   AF-A0A6H5JZS3-F1
#
_cell.length_a   1.000
_cell.length_b   1.000
_cell.length_c   1.000
_cell.angle_alpha   90.00
_cell.angle_beta   90.00
_cell.angle_gamma   90.00
#
_symmetry.space_group_name_H-M   'P 1'
#
loop_
_entity.id
_entity.type
_entity.pdbx_description
1 polymer ?
#
loop_
_entity_poly.entity_id
_entity_poly.type
_entity_poly.pdbx_seq_one_letter_code
_entity_poly.pdbx_strand_id
1 'polypeptide(L)'
;MRQLKTNMLMQLDSFAATIEEIGRHMLTYGRRMPAAEVFARIDAIEAEDVRVCANRFVNDEDHAMAALGPVGGLPDYDWVRNRTILRQ
;
A
#
# COMPACT_ATOMS: atom_id res chain seq x y z
N MET A 1 -5.63 11.01 3.92
CA MET A 1 -5.22 10.48 5.24
C MET A 1 -6.34 9.90 6.12
N ARG A 2 -7.54 10.51 6.20
CA ARG A 2 -8.62 10.02 7.10
C ARG A 2 -9.06 8.56 6.86
N GLN A 3 -9.19 8.15 5.61
CA GLN A 3 -9.64 6.78 5.26
C GLN A 3 -8.69 5.69 5.77
N LEU A 4 -7.36 5.92 5.71
CA LEU A 4 -6.37 4.94 6.17
C LEU A 4 -6.46 4.73 7.68
N LYS A 5 -6.61 5.82 8.45
CA LYS A 5 -6.79 5.74 9.90
C LYS A 5 -8.07 5.01 10.28
N THR A 6 -9.19 5.31 9.60
CA THR A 6 -10.48 4.64 9.85
C THR A 6 -10.40 3.14 9.55
N ASN A 7 -9.79 2.75 8.43
CA ASN A 7 -9.61 1.34 8.08
C ASN A 7 -8.76 0.58 9.12
N MET A 8 -7.68 1.18 9.61
CA MET A 8 -6.85 0.56 10.65
C MET A 8 -7.61 0.34 11.95
N LEU A 9 -8.47 1.28 12.36
CA LEU A 9 -9.27 1.13 13.57
C LEU A 9 -10.34 0.04 13.41
N MET A 10 -11.03 -0.01 12.26
CA MET A 10 -12.05 -1.02 11.99
C MET A 10 -11.48 -2.45 11.95
N GLN A 11 -10.21 -2.62 11.56
CA GLN A 11 -9.55 -3.93 11.55
C GLN A 11 -9.31 -4.50 12.96
N LEU A 12 -9.41 -3.67 14.02
CA LEU A 12 -9.14 -4.05 15.40
C LEU A 12 -10.40 -4.46 16.20
N ASP A 13 -11.58 -4.52 15.57
CA ASP A 13 -12.85 -4.74 16.29
C ASP A 13 -13.03 -6.17 16.84
N SER A 14 -12.14 -7.11 16.49
CA SER A 14 -12.16 -8.49 16.98
C SER A 14 -10.89 -8.88 17.74
N PHE A 15 -11.04 -9.69 18.79
CA PHE A 15 -9.93 -10.26 19.56
C PHE A 15 -8.95 -11.07 18.69
N ALA A 16 -9.46 -11.85 17.72
CA ALA A 16 -8.62 -12.64 16.82
C ALA A 16 -7.75 -11.75 15.93
N ALA A 17 -8.34 -10.69 15.36
CA ALA A 17 -7.63 -9.74 14.52
C ALA A 17 -6.55 -8.97 15.30
N THR A 18 -6.83 -8.63 16.56
CA THR A 18 -5.86 -7.99 17.45
C THR A 18 -4.65 -8.90 17.73
N ILE A 19 -4.87 -10.20 17.99
CA ILE A 19 -3.78 -11.16 18.23
C ILE A 19 -2.91 -11.34 16.98
N GLU A 20 -3.55 -11.47 15.82
CA GLU A 20 -2.87 -11.60 14.54
C GLU A 20 -2.00 -10.37 14.25
N GLU A 21 -2.51 -9.16 14.49
CA GLU A 21 -1.74 -7.92 14.33
C GLU A 21 -0.52 -7.88 15.26
N ILE A 22 -0.69 -8.25 16.54
CA ILE A 22 0.44 -8.30 17.48
C ILE A 22 1.51 -9.27 16.98
N GLY A 23 1.11 -10.47 16.59
CA GLY A 23 2.03 -11.47 16.05
C GLY A 23 2.76 -10.96 14.81
N ARG A 24 2.02 -10.38 13.86
CA ARG A 24 2.58 -9.79 12.64
C ARG A 24 3.58 -8.68 12.96
N HIS A 25 3.24 -7.73 13.83
CA HIS A 25 4.14 -6.63 14.21
C HIS A 25 5.40 -7.14 14.92
N MET A 26 5.28 -8.14 15.78
CA MET A 26 6.44 -8.76 16.42
C MET A 26 7.36 -9.44 15.39
N LEU A 27 6.80 -10.10 14.38
CA LEU A 27 7.58 -10.78 13.34
C LEU A 27 8.21 -9.81 12.33
N THR A 28 7.50 -8.74 11.94
CA THR A 28 7.99 -7.80 10.92
C THR A 28 8.87 -6.68 11.49
N TYR A 29 8.55 -6.19 12.69
CA TYR A 29 9.20 -5.02 13.29
C TYR A 29 9.94 -5.32 14.59
N GLY A 30 9.83 -6.54 15.13
CA GLY A 30 10.41 -6.90 16.43
C GLY A 30 9.72 -6.26 17.64
N ARG A 31 8.67 -5.46 17.42
CA ARG A 31 7.92 -4.75 18.47
C ARG A 31 6.50 -4.46 18.03
N ARG A 32 5.60 -4.30 19.02
CA ARG A 32 4.27 -3.75 18.78
C ARG A 32 4.34 -2.22 18.64
N MET A 33 3.93 -1.69 17.50
CA MET A 33 3.80 -0.25 17.30
C MET A 33 2.49 0.25 17.93
N PRO A 34 2.51 1.30 18.78
CA PRO A 34 1.29 1.93 19.28
C PRO A 34 0.52 2.64 18.15
N ALA A 35 -0.82 2.60 18.21
CA ALA A 35 -1.67 3.26 17.23
C ALA A 35 -1.36 4.78 17.10
N ALA A 36 -1.03 5.45 18.21
CA ALA A 36 -0.64 6.85 18.20
C ALA A 36 0.62 7.12 17.37
N GLU A 37 1.61 6.22 17.41
CA GLU A 37 2.84 6.33 16.62
C GLU A 37 2.52 6.19 15.12
N VAL A 38 1.67 5.21 14.77
CA VAL A 38 1.25 4.98 13.39
C VAL A 38 0.46 6.18 12.86
N PHE A 39 -0.43 6.77 13.66
CA PHE A 39 -1.18 7.96 13.26
C PHE A 39 -0.30 9.18 13.08
N ALA A 40 0.67 9.41 13.97
CA ALA A 40 1.63 10.49 13.81
C ALA A 40 2.45 10.34 12.52
N ARG A 41 2.87 9.11 12.19
CA ARG A 41 3.56 8.82 10.92
C ARG A 41 2.67 9.07 9.70
N ILE A 42 1.39 8.71 9.76
CA ILE A 42 0.44 8.98 8.67
C ILE A 42 0.20 10.48 8.49
N ASP A 43 0.12 11.24 9.59
CA ASP A 43 -0.10 12.68 9.55
C ASP A 43 1.12 13.47 9.07
N ALA A 44 2.32 12.93 9.25
CA ALA A 44 3.55 13.54 8.78
C ALA A 44 3.74 13.45 7.26
N ILE A 45 2.93 12.67 6.54
CA ILE A 45 3.06 12.49 5.10
C ILE A 45 2.45 13.69 4.36
N GLU A 46 3.27 14.36 3.55
CA GLU A 46 2.86 15.46 2.69
C GLU A 46 2.67 15.01 1.23
N ALA A 47 2.12 15.90 0.39
CA ALA A 47 1.90 15.61 -1.03
C ALA A 47 3.22 15.32 -1.78
N GLU A 48 4.31 15.94 -1.36
CA GLU A 48 5.63 15.74 -1.94
C GLU A 48 6.17 14.33 -1.65
N ASP A 49 5.99 13.81 -0.43
CA ASP A 49 6.38 12.44 -0.08
C ASP A 49 5.66 11.42 -0.95
N VAL A 50 4.37 11.66 -1.24
CA VAL A 50 3.58 10.82 -2.14
C VAL A 50 4.13 10.88 -3.55
N ARG A 51 4.51 12.06 -4.05
CA ARG A 51 5.12 12.23 -5.37
C ARG A 51 6.45 11.50 -5.48
N VAL A 52 7.31 11.61 -4.46
CA VAL A 52 8.60 10.91 -4.39
C VAL A 52 8.39 9.39 -4.35
N CYS A 53 7.47 8.91 -3.52
CA CYS A 53 7.16 7.49 -3.40
C CYS A 53 6.58 6.92 -4.71
N ALA A 54 5.64 7.62 -5.35
CA ALA A 54 5.07 7.23 -6.64
C ALA A 54 6.14 7.21 -7.73
N ASN A 55 7.03 8.20 -7.76
CA ASN A 55 8.13 8.22 -8.72
C ASN A 55 9.14 7.08 -8.49
N ARG A 56 9.30 6.63 -7.25
CA ARG A 56 10.24 5.54 -6.90
C ARG A 56 9.70 4.15 -7.19
N PHE A 57 8.40 3.93 -6.99
CA PHE A 57 7.83 2.57 -7.00
C PHE A 57 6.83 2.31 -8.13
N VAL A 58 6.34 3.35 -8.79
CA VAL A 58 5.31 3.24 -9.83
C VAL A 58 5.82 3.74 -11.17
N ASN A 59 6.51 4.88 -11.18
CA ASN A 59 7.03 5.45 -12.42
C ASN A 59 8.18 4.61 -12.95
N ASP A 60 8.07 4.21 -14.20
CA ASP A 60 9.07 3.45 -14.95
C ASP A 60 9.59 2.15 -14.28
N GLU A 61 8.76 1.48 -13.48
CA GLU A 61 9.06 0.18 -12.88
C GLU A 61 8.39 -0.99 -13.64
N ASP A 62 8.92 -2.21 -13.48
CA ASP A 62 8.30 -3.43 -14.01
C ASP A 62 7.16 -3.91 -13.09
N HIS A 63 6.00 -4.19 -13.68
CA HIS A 63 4.77 -4.50 -12.95
C HIS A 63 4.38 -5.97 -13.10
N ALA A 64 3.81 -6.57 -12.06
CA ALA A 64 3.27 -7.93 -12.16
C ALA A 64 1.81 -7.90 -12.65
N MET A 65 1.50 -8.63 -13.71
CA MET A 65 0.13 -8.81 -14.21
C MET A 65 -0.30 -10.27 -14.12
N ALA A 66 -1.50 -10.50 -13.57
CA ALA A 66 -2.14 -11.81 -13.52
C ALA A 66 -3.62 -11.66 -13.88
N ALA A 67 -4.12 -12.52 -14.76
CA ALA A 67 -5.52 -12.51 -15.19
C ALA A 67 -6.04 -13.95 -15.38
N LEU A 68 -7.32 -14.16 -15.08
CA LEU A 68 -7.98 -15.46 -15.15
C LEU A 68 -9.34 -15.31 -15.83
N GLY A 69 -9.68 -16.21 -16.74
CA GLY A 69 -10.95 -16.20 -17.50
C GLY A 69 -10.80 -15.67 -18.93
N PRO A 70 -11.87 -15.13 -19.55
CA PRO A 70 -11.82 -14.59 -20.91
C PRO A 70 -11.09 -13.25 -20.95
N VAL A 71 -9.77 -13.30 -21.15
CA VAL A 71 -8.85 -12.15 -21.11
C VAL A 71 -8.72 -11.40 -22.45
N GLY A 72 -9.64 -11.59 -23.40
CA GLY A 72 -9.55 -10.96 -24.73
C GLY A 72 -9.59 -9.42 -24.73
N GLY A 73 -10.03 -8.80 -23.63
CA GLY A 73 -9.98 -7.35 -23.43
C GLY A 73 -8.81 -6.86 -22.58
N LEU A 74 -7.93 -7.76 -22.10
CA LEU A 74 -6.78 -7.36 -21.30
C LEU A 74 -5.70 -6.79 -22.24
N PRO A 75 -5.22 -5.56 -21.99
CA PRO A 75 -4.12 -5.01 -22.76
C PRO A 75 -2.82 -5.78 -22.50
N ASP A 76 -1.95 -5.81 -23.52
CA ASP A 76 -0.64 -6.45 -23.42
C ASP A 76 0.23 -5.79 -22.35
N TYR A 77 1.23 -6.53 -21.88
CA TYR A 77 2.15 -6.04 -20.86
C TYR A 77 2.82 -4.70 -21.26
N ASP A 78 3.28 -4.60 -22.51
CA ASP A 78 3.93 -3.40 -23.04
C ASP A 78 3.00 -2.19 -23.03
N TRP A 79 1.70 -2.40 -23.24
CA TRP A 79 0.72 -1.33 -23.17
C TRP A 79 0.64 -0.76 -21.74
N VAL A 80 0.70 -1.63 -20.72
CA VAL A 80 0.68 -1.21 -19.31
C VAL A 80 2.00 -0.54 -18.95
N ARG A 81 3.14 -1.15 -19.32
CA ARG A 81 4.48 -0.62 -19.05
C ARG A 81 4.69 0.78 -19.63
N ASN A 82 4.24 1.00 -20.86
CA ASN A 82 4.39 2.31 -21.52
C ASN A 82 3.54 3.42 -20.89
N ARG A 83 2.53 3.09 -20.08
CA ARG A 83 1.65 4.06 -19.42
C ARG A 83 2.10 4.45 -18.02
N THR A 84 3.05 3.73 -17.45
CA THR A 84 3.60 4.09 -16.14
C THR A 84 4.70 5.14 -16.24
N ILE A 85 5.17 5.44 -17.46
CA ILE A 85 6.16 6.48 -17.73
C ILE A 85 5.46 7.85 -17.78
N LEU A 86 5.78 8.72 -16.82
CA LEU A 86 5.41 10.13 -16.89
C LEU A 86 6.21 10.81 -18.00
N ARG A 87 5.57 11.13 -19.12
CA ARG A 87 6.15 12.02 -20.14
C ARG A 87 6.24 13.43 -19.53
N GLN A 88 7.47 13.90 -19.33
CA GLN A 88 7.76 15.30 -19.00
C GLN A 88 7.42 16.22 -20.17
#